data_AF-A0A6A3AIE7-F1
#
_entry.id   AF-A0A6A3AIE7-F1
#
_cell.length_a   1.000
_cell.length_b   1.000
_cell.length_c   1.000
_cell.angle_alpha   90.00
_cell.angle_beta   90.00
_cell.angle_gamma   90.00
#
_symmetry.space_group_name_H-M   'P 1'
#
loop_
_entity.id
_entity.type
_entity.pdbx_description
1 polymer ?
#
loop_
_entity_poly.entity_id
_entity_poly.type
_entity_poly.pdbx_seq_one_letter_code
_entity_poly.pdbx_strand_id
1 'polypeptide(L)'
;MAENFGASDVPTDAKETCYNWFCKVGTIRELLPRIYLELAIFPSWRFLIEQPAESLQRLVMMTRGLADPLASAYCRLYIAHRAQKFPSHDTGYLITCVNDIKLIFTQISSTKETAFGGFADNKRPLVTLSV
;
A
#
# COMPACT_ATOMS: atom_id res chain seq x y z
N MET A 1 17.98 -25.89 3.17
CA MET A 1 17.00 -26.72 3.91
C MET A 1 15.75 -26.79 3.07
N ALA A 2 15.45 -27.99 2.55
CA ALA A 2 14.49 -28.35 1.48
C ALA A 2 14.74 -27.67 0.11
N GLU A 3 15.60 -28.29 -0.71
CA GLU A 3 15.70 -27.99 -2.14
C GLU A 3 14.46 -28.54 -2.85
N ASN A 4 13.76 -27.65 -3.58
CA ASN A 4 12.70 -27.93 -4.56
C ASN A 4 11.36 -28.47 -4.04
N PHE A 5 10.74 -27.81 -3.05
CA PHE A 5 9.27 -27.89 -2.89
C PHE A 5 8.62 -26.86 -3.83
N GLY A 6 8.05 -27.35 -4.94
CA GLY A 6 7.43 -26.57 -5.99
C GLY A 6 5.91 -26.62 -5.96
N ALA A 7 5.26 -25.82 -6.81
CA ALA A 7 3.80 -25.86 -6.95
C ALA A 7 3.30 -27.24 -7.45
N SER A 8 4.13 -28.01 -8.16
CA SER A 8 3.82 -29.37 -8.60
C SER A 8 3.59 -30.35 -7.45
N ASP A 9 4.25 -30.13 -6.31
CA ASP A 9 4.30 -31.08 -5.20
C ASP A 9 3.14 -30.85 -4.20
N VAL A 10 2.35 -29.80 -4.43
CA VAL A 10 1.19 -29.46 -3.60
C VAL A 10 -0.03 -30.27 -4.06
N PRO A 11 -0.72 -30.99 -3.16
CA PRO A 11 -1.95 -31.71 -3.48
C PRO A 11 -3.03 -30.80 -4.07
N THR A 12 -3.83 -31.34 -4.99
CA THR A 12 -4.90 -30.58 -5.68
C THR A 12 -5.88 -29.95 -4.69
N ASP A 13 -6.30 -30.67 -3.65
CA ASP A 13 -7.21 -30.17 -2.62
C ASP A 13 -6.63 -28.97 -1.87
N ALA A 14 -5.31 -28.95 -1.64
CA ALA A 14 -4.63 -27.84 -1.00
C ALA A 14 -4.53 -26.62 -1.93
N LYS A 15 -4.34 -26.84 -3.25
CA LYS A 15 -4.39 -25.76 -4.25
C LYS A 15 -5.78 -25.15 -4.34
N GLU A 16 -6.82 -25.98 -4.40
CA GLU A 16 -8.20 -25.52 -4.43
C GLU A 16 -8.56 -24.74 -3.16
N THR A 17 -8.15 -25.26 -1.99
CA THR A 17 -8.32 -24.55 -0.71
C THR A 17 -7.63 -23.20 -0.74
N CYS A 18 -6.37 -23.14 -1.19
CA CYS A 18 -5.60 -21.90 -1.31
C CYS A 18 -6.30 -20.90 -2.24
N TYR A 19 -6.74 -21.34 -3.42
CA TYR A 19 -7.46 -20.52 -4.38
C TYR A 19 -8.76 -19.96 -3.79
N ASN A 20 -9.54 -20.80 -3.11
CA ASN A 20 -10.78 -20.38 -2.44
C ASN A 20 -10.54 -19.33 -1.36
N TRP A 21 -9.43 -19.40 -0.61
CA TRP A 21 -9.05 -18.35 0.33
C TRP A 21 -8.74 -17.03 -0.37
N PHE A 22 -7.99 -17.04 -1.49
CA PHE A 22 -7.74 -15.83 -2.27
C PHE A 22 -9.02 -15.23 -2.85
N CYS A 23 -9.94 -16.04 -3.37
CA CYS A 23 -11.25 -15.59 -3.84
C CYS A 23 -12.04 -14.92 -2.72
N LYS A 24 -12.12 -15.55 -1.54
CA LYS A 24 -12.83 -15.00 -0.37
C LYS A 24 -12.23 -13.66 0.07
N VAL A 25 -10.91 -13.56 0.19
CA VAL A 25 -10.24 -12.29 0.54
C VAL A 25 -10.52 -11.23 -0.53
N GLY A 26 -10.55 -11.60 -1.81
CA GLY A 26 -10.87 -10.69 -2.92
C GLY A 26 -12.28 -10.09 -2.86
N THR A 27 -13.21 -10.71 -2.13
CA THR A 27 -14.58 -10.18 -1.95
C THR A 27 -14.70 -9.05 -0.92
N ILE A 28 -13.65 -8.80 -0.12
CA ILE A 28 -13.65 -7.74 0.89
C ILE A 28 -13.71 -6.37 0.21
N ARG A 29 -14.66 -5.54 0.64
CA ARG A 29 -14.93 -4.22 0.03
C ARG A 29 -13.96 -3.16 0.55
N GLU A 30 -13.63 -3.23 1.83
CA GLU A 30 -12.72 -2.31 2.49
C GLU A 30 -11.28 -2.58 2.02
N LEU A 31 -10.66 -1.56 1.44
CA LEU A 31 -9.37 -1.68 0.77
C LEU A 31 -8.24 -2.04 1.73
N LEU A 32 -8.21 -1.40 2.90
CA LEU A 32 -7.16 -1.58 3.89
C LEU A 32 -7.09 -3.04 4.41
N PRO A 33 -8.14 -3.61 5.02
CA PRO A 33 -8.10 -4.99 5.50
C PRO A 33 -7.86 -5.99 4.36
N ARG A 34 -8.40 -5.72 3.16
CA ARG A 34 -8.13 -6.55 1.98
C ARG A 34 -6.63 -6.60 1.67
N ILE A 35 -5.95 -5.46 1.58
CA ILE A 35 -4.50 -5.43 1.29
C ILE A 35 -3.71 -6.18 2.36
N TYR A 36 -4.01 -5.96 3.64
CA TYR A 36 -3.32 -6.65 4.74
C TYR A 36 -3.52 -8.16 4.71
N LEU A 37 -4.74 -8.63 4.42
CA LEU A 37 -5.04 -10.05 4.33
C LEU A 37 -4.38 -10.69 3.10
N GLU A 38 -4.46 -10.05 1.93
CA GLU A 38 -3.79 -10.53 0.72
C GLU A 38 -2.26 -10.63 0.92
N LEU A 39 -1.64 -9.70 1.65
CA LEU A 39 -0.23 -9.77 2.05
C LEU A 39 0.05 -10.90 3.05
N ALA A 40 -0.86 -11.16 3.99
CA ALA A 40 -0.68 -12.20 5.01
C ALA A 40 -0.71 -13.61 4.39
N ILE A 41 -1.62 -13.84 3.43
CA ILE A 41 -1.71 -15.10 2.70
C ILE A 41 -0.79 -15.17 1.47
N PHE A 42 -0.05 -14.09 1.19
CA PHE A 42 0.83 -14.00 0.02
C PHE A 42 1.85 -15.14 -0.13
N PRO A 43 2.47 -15.70 0.95
CA PRO A 43 3.36 -16.86 0.81
C PRO A 43 2.70 -18.08 0.17
N SER A 44 1.38 -18.23 0.34
CA SER A 44 0.60 -19.32 -0.24
C SER A 44 0.42 -19.18 -1.76
N TRP A 45 0.81 -18.05 -2.38
CA TRP A 45 0.92 -17.94 -3.85
C TRP A 45 1.87 -18.97 -4.44
N ARG A 46 2.89 -19.40 -3.69
CA ARG A 46 3.83 -20.46 -4.11
C ARG A 46 3.13 -21.79 -4.43
N PHE A 47 1.91 -22.00 -3.93
CA PHE A 47 1.11 -23.19 -4.22
C PHE A 47 0.34 -23.07 -5.54
N LEU A 48 0.17 -21.86 -6.07
CA LEU A 48 -0.68 -21.56 -7.22
C LEU A 48 0.13 -21.14 -8.47
N ILE A 49 1.11 -20.25 -8.32
CA ILE A 49 1.88 -19.67 -9.45
C ILE A 49 3.34 -19.43 -9.04
N GLU A 50 4.29 -19.61 -9.96
CA GLU A 50 5.74 -19.41 -9.72
C GLU A 50 6.18 -17.94 -9.63
N GLN A 51 5.45 -17.00 -10.25
CA GLN A 51 5.80 -15.57 -10.26
C GLN A 51 4.73 -14.71 -9.56
N PRO A 52 4.96 -14.31 -8.29
CA PRO A 52 4.04 -13.47 -7.54
C PRO A 52 4.27 -11.95 -7.72
N ALA A 53 5.22 -11.54 -8.58
CA ALA A 53 5.64 -10.14 -8.71
C ALA A 53 4.49 -9.20 -9.12
N GLU A 54 3.67 -9.62 -10.10
CA GLU A 54 2.51 -8.84 -10.55
C GLU A 54 1.47 -8.63 -9.44
N SER A 55 1.29 -9.63 -8.58
CA SER A 55 0.38 -9.55 -7.44
C SER A 55 0.84 -8.54 -6.40
N LEU A 56 2.16 -8.44 -6.18
CA LEU A 56 2.74 -7.44 -5.27
C LEU A 56 2.58 -6.03 -5.83
N GLN A 57 2.82 -5.84 -7.13
CA GLN A 57 2.64 -4.54 -7.77
C GLN A 57 1.16 -4.11 -7.74
N ARG A 58 0.22 -5.04 -7.96
CA ARG A 58 -1.22 -4.79 -7.79
C ARG A 58 -1.53 -4.31 -6.36
N LEU A 59 -0.98 -4.96 -5.34
CA LEU A 59 -1.16 -4.55 -3.94
C LEU A 59 -0.66 -3.13 -3.68
N VAL A 60 0.52 -2.78 -4.21
CA VAL A 60 1.06 -1.41 -4.13
C VAL A 60 0.12 -0.41 -4.80
N MET A 61 -0.39 -0.72 -6.00
CA MET A 61 -1.33 0.16 -6.69
C MET A 61 -2.63 0.36 -5.92
N MET A 62 -3.15 -0.69 -5.26
CA MET A 62 -4.34 -0.58 -4.40
C MET A 62 -4.14 0.40 -3.24
N THR A 63 -2.91 0.56 -2.70
CA THR A 63 -2.68 1.55 -1.61
C THR A 63 -2.95 3.00 -2.02
N ARG A 64 -2.97 3.33 -3.32
CA ARG A 64 -3.34 4.67 -3.82
C ARG A 64 -4.81 5.02 -3.60
N GLY A 65 -5.68 4.02 -3.45
CA GLY A 65 -7.09 4.23 -3.13
C GLY A 65 -7.38 4.55 -1.66
N LEU A 66 -6.37 4.54 -0.80
CA LEU A 66 -6.53 4.88 0.62
C LEU A 66 -6.61 6.40 0.79
N ALA A 67 -7.76 6.88 1.29
CA ALA A 67 -8.02 8.31 1.46
C ALA A 67 -7.18 8.96 2.58
N ASP A 68 -6.87 8.21 3.64
CA ASP A 68 -6.04 8.71 4.73
C ASP A 68 -4.55 8.61 4.37
N PRO A 69 -3.82 9.74 4.24
CA PRO A 69 -2.43 9.74 3.79
C PRO A 69 -1.48 8.99 4.75
N LEU A 70 -1.80 8.99 6.05
CA LEU A 70 -0.99 8.31 7.06
C LEU A 70 -1.12 6.78 6.93
N ALA A 71 -2.35 6.26 6.89
CA ALA A 71 -2.64 4.86 6.64
C ALA A 71 -2.07 4.40 5.29
N SER A 72 -2.17 5.25 4.27
CA SER A 72 -1.60 5.03 2.93
C SER A 72 -0.08 4.85 2.96
N ALA A 73 0.63 5.69 3.71
CA ALA A 73 2.07 5.59 3.90
C ALA A 73 2.48 4.34 4.71
N TYR A 74 1.81 4.07 5.84
CA TYR A 74 2.07 2.89 6.66
C TYR A 74 1.81 1.59 5.92
N CYS A 75 0.74 1.53 5.11
CA CYS A 75 0.44 0.36 4.30
C CYS A 75 1.55 0.06 3.30
N ARG A 76 2.12 1.09 2.64
CA ARG A 76 3.27 0.94 1.72
C ARG A 76 4.54 0.48 2.43
N LEU A 77 4.85 1.05 3.60
CA LEU A 77 5.99 0.61 4.41
C LEU A 77 5.83 -0.85 4.85
N TYR A 78 4.61 -1.25 5.23
CA TYR A 78 4.32 -2.63 5.59
C TYR A 78 4.48 -3.59 4.41
N ILE A 79 4.00 -3.20 3.22
CA ILE A 79 4.24 -3.95 1.97
C ILE A 79 5.74 -4.10 1.74
N ALA A 80 6.51 -3.01 1.78
CA ALA A 80 7.96 -3.03 1.58
C ALA A 80 8.67 -3.93 2.59
N HIS A 81 8.24 -3.93 3.86
CA HIS A 81 8.80 -4.80 4.89
C HIS A 81 8.47 -6.28 4.67
N ARG A 82 7.22 -6.59 4.31
CA ARG A 82 6.81 -7.98 4.05
C ARG A 82 7.41 -8.53 2.77
N ALA A 83 7.53 -7.69 1.74
CA ALA A 83 8.07 -8.05 0.44
C ALA A 83 9.53 -8.55 0.52
N GLN A 84 10.33 -8.00 1.44
CA GLN A 84 11.72 -8.43 1.69
C GLN A 84 11.87 -9.92 2.06
N LYS A 85 10.81 -10.55 2.58
CA LYS A 85 10.83 -11.98 2.93
C LYS A 85 10.72 -12.88 1.70
N PHE A 86 10.35 -12.33 0.54
CA PHE A 86 10.24 -13.10 -0.69
C PHE A 86 11.52 -12.93 -1.51
N PRO A 87 12.02 -14.02 -2.12
CA PRO A 87 13.13 -13.96 -3.06
C PRO A 87 12.64 -13.36 -4.39
N SER A 88 12.29 -12.08 -4.40
CA SER A 88 11.93 -11.32 -5.59
C SER A 88 13.08 -10.41 -5.98
N HIS A 89 13.60 -10.58 -7.20
CA HIS A 89 14.66 -9.70 -7.75
C HIS A 89 14.13 -8.34 -8.23
N ASP A 90 12.81 -8.18 -8.35
CA ASP A 90 12.20 -6.95 -8.84
C ASP A 90 12.06 -5.90 -7.73
N THR A 91 12.69 -4.74 -7.94
CA THR A 91 12.70 -3.59 -7.02
C THR A 91 11.64 -2.55 -7.40
N GLY A 92 10.90 -2.75 -8.49
CA GLY A 92 9.93 -1.78 -9.02
C GLY A 92 8.83 -1.38 -8.02
N TYR A 93 8.39 -2.31 -7.18
CA TYR A 93 7.40 -2.04 -6.13
C TYR A 93 7.93 -1.06 -5.07
N LEU A 94 9.23 -1.13 -4.72
CA LEU A 94 9.86 -0.23 -3.75
C LEU A 94 9.97 1.19 -4.30
N ILE A 95 10.39 1.33 -5.56
CA ILE A 95 10.48 2.63 -6.24
C ILE A 95 9.09 3.28 -6.26
N THR A 96 8.06 2.50 -6.60
CA THR A 96 6.68 2.99 -6.60
C THR A 96 6.22 3.43 -5.20
N CYS A 97 6.52 2.65 -4.16
CA CYS A 97 6.17 3.01 -2.79
C CYS A 97 6.82 4.33 -2.35
N VAL A 98 8.13 4.51 -2.64
CA VAL A 98 8.87 5.73 -2.28
C VAL A 98 8.34 6.95 -3.03
N ASN A 99 8.08 6.82 -4.35
CA ASN A 99 7.54 7.90 -5.15
C ASN A 99 6.16 8.35 -4.67
N ASP A 100 5.28 7.41 -4.33
CA ASP A 100 3.95 7.71 -3.79
C ASP A 100 4.03 8.38 -2.41
N ILE A 101 4.92 7.91 -1.52
CA ILE A 101 5.12 8.54 -0.21
C ILE A 101 5.63 9.97 -0.37
N LYS A 102 6.58 10.20 -1.30
CA LYS A 102 7.06 11.54 -1.64
C LYS A 102 5.92 12.44 -2.13
N LEU A 103 5.07 11.93 -3.01
CA LEU A 103 3.90 12.66 -3.51
C LEU A 103 2.96 13.07 -2.35
N ILE A 104 2.60 12.12 -1.48
CA ILE A 104 1.77 12.38 -0.30
C ILE A 104 2.42 13.46 0.58
N PHE A 105 3.72 13.37 0.83
CA PHE A 105 4.44 14.34 1.66
C PHE A 105 4.44 15.76 1.04
N THR A 106 4.63 15.86 -0.28
CA THR A 106 4.57 17.16 -0.98
C THR A 106 3.19 17.80 -0.91
N GLN A 107 2.12 17.01 -1.04
CA GLN A 107 0.74 17.49 -0.93
C GLN A 107 0.42 18.01 0.47
N ILE A 108 0.86 17.28 1.50
CA ILE A 108 0.68 17.70 2.90
C ILE A 108 1.46 18.99 3.18
N SER A 109 2.69 19.09 2.69
CA SER A 109 3.54 20.28 2.88
C SER A 109 2.93 21.52 2.23
N SER A 110 2.45 21.39 0.98
CA SER A 110 1.77 22.48 0.26
C SER A 110 0.45 22.91 0.95
N THR A 111 -0.34 21.95 1.44
CA THR A 111 -1.59 22.26 2.16
C THR A 111 -1.32 23.00 3.48
N LYS A 112 -0.19 22.71 4.14
CA LYS A 112 0.21 23.45 5.33
C LYS A 112 0.61 24.88 5.00
N GLU A 113 1.37 25.12 3.94
CA GLU A 113 1.77 26.47 3.52
C GLU A 113 0.58 27.38 3.23
N THR A 114 -0.48 26.88 2.58
CA THR A 114 -1.70 27.65 2.33
C THR A 114 -2.49 27.95 3.61
N ALA A 115 -2.54 27.01 4.56
CA ALA A 115 -3.19 27.21 5.85
C ALA A 115 -2.45 28.22 6.74
N PHE A 116 -1.11 28.24 6.71
CA PHE A 116 -0.29 29.23 7.44
C PHE A 116 -0.31 30.61 6.76
N GLY A 117 -0.34 30.67 5.43
CA GLY A 117 -0.47 31.94 4.69
C GLY A 117 -1.81 32.66 4.96
N GLY A 118 -2.91 31.92 5.10
CA GLY A 118 -4.23 32.49 5.39
C GLY A 118 -4.38 33.07 6.81
N PHE A 119 -3.51 32.70 7.75
CA PHE A 119 -3.56 33.23 9.13
C PHE A 119 -2.80 34.56 9.29
N ALA A 120 -1.91 34.89 8.36
CA ALA A 120 -1.09 36.10 8.42
C ALA A 120 -1.83 37.37 7.92
N ASP A 121 -2.92 37.23 7.16
CA ASP A 121 -3.52 38.35 6.41
C ASP A 121 -4.76 39.00 7.07
N ASN A 122 -5.00 38.76 8.37
CA ASN A 122 -6.11 39.38 9.10
C ASN A 122 -5.65 40.32 10.23
N LYS A 123 -4.73 41.24 9.92
CA LYS A 123 -4.52 42.46 10.71
C LYS A 123 -5.04 43.67 9.92
N ARG A 124 -6.36 43.85 9.91
CA ARG A 124 -6.96 45.13 9.50
C ARG A 124 -6.49 46.23 10.47
N PRO A 125 -5.93 47.35 10.03
CA PRO A 125 -5.75 48.50 10.90
C PRO A 125 -7.11 49.17 11.06
N LEU A 126 -7.78 48.89 12.19
CA LEU A 126 -8.87 49.71 12.70
C LEU A 126 -8.26 50.96 13.32
N VAL A 127 -8.14 52.04 12.55
CA VAL A 127 -8.12 53.39 13.11
C VAL A 127 -9.01 54.28 12.24
N THR A 128 -10.26 54.38 12.64
CA THR A 128 -11.16 55.49 12.32
C THR A 128 -10.72 56.69 13.14
N LEU A 129 -10.44 57.83 12.49
CA LEU A 129 -10.43 59.13 13.16
C LEU A 129 -11.05 60.15 12.21
N SER A 130 -12.33 60.40 12.45
CA SER A 130 -13.07 61.58 12.04
C SER A 130 -12.83 62.69 13.06
N VAL A 131 -12.22 63.79 12.64
CA VAL A 131 -12.55 65.18 13.01
C VAL A 131 -12.23 66.06 11.81
#